data_AF-A0A356KR60-F1
#
_entry.id   AF-A0A356KR60-F1
#
_cell.length_a   1.000
_cell.length_b   1.000
_cell.length_c   1.000
_cell.angle_alpha   90.00
_cell.angle_beta   90.00
_cell.angle_gamma   90.00
#
_symmetry.space_group_name_H-M   'P 1'
#
loop_
_entity.id
_entity.type
_entity.pdbx_description
1 polymer ?
#
loop_
_entity_poly.entity_id
_entity_poly.type
_entity_poly.pdbx_seq_one_letter_code
_entity_poly.pdbx_strand_id
1 'polypeptide(L)'
;MIQAELHGKLGGDARSASERLEDLLTSSVLGTLRYLGPKLGLLPVLERVQAFPHSRDGLPIDLEQVTSVEWHFWPKARRPNGRGYDECDLLLVLGDETGGKNALLVEAKYLSGKSGTGAVEEAGNSRASGDQLARYLLALRDDRFSCIAGTGARPLGIVYLTAHVAPPKTALQESLSELQRHGVGDGLFWLGWRDVDRALHPLRSEAPPRSYAIMDILSLLERKNLRAFRGVRAFEGRLPGSFREPEQRWATRPRLPASWRTGE
;
A
#
# COMPACT_ATOMS: atom_id res chain seq x y z
N MET A 1 -16.00 5.68 -3.96
CA MET A 1 -17.05 6.07 -3.00
C MET A 1 -18.15 5.01 -2.91
N ILE A 2 -18.68 4.52 -4.04
CA ILE A 2 -19.77 3.53 -4.08
C ILE A 2 -19.51 2.31 -3.16
N GLN A 3 -18.31 1.73 -3.17
CA GLN A 3 -18.02 0.54 -2.36
C GLN A 3 -18.18 0.82 -0.85
N ALA A 4 -17.56 1.89 -0.35
CA ALA A 4 -17.71 2.33 1.05
C ALA A 4 -19.18 2.57 1.45
N GLU A 5 -19.99 3.19 0.58
CA GLU A 5 -21.42 3.40 0.84
C GLU A 5 -22.18 2.08 0.92
N LEU A 6 -21.99 1.20 -0.07
CA LEU A 6 -22.62 -0.13 -0.13
C LEU A 6 -22.28 -1.01 1.08
N HIS A 7 -21.12 -0.77 1.71
CA HIS A 7 -20.66 -1.49 2.90
C HIS A 7 -20.89 -0.71 4.21
N GLY A 8 -21.63 0.40 4.18
CA GLY A 8 -21.99 1.19 5.36
C GLY A 8 -20.82 1.89 6.07
N LYS A 9 -19.72 2.15 5.35
CA LYS A 9 -18.48 2.73 5.91
C LYS A 9 -18.55 4.24 6.10
N LEU A 10 -19.47 4.91 5.42
CA LEU A 10 -19.64 6.35 5.47
C LEU A 10 -20.75 6.81 6.44
N GLY A 11 -21.42 5.86 7.11
CA GLY A 11 -22.49 6.12 8.07
C GLY A 11 -22.05 6.89 9.33
N GLY A 12 -23.04 7.38 10.08
CA GLY A 12 -22.87 8.27 11.23
C GLY A 12 -22.38 7.62 12.53
N ASP A 13 -22.21 6.30 12.56
CA ASP A 13 -21.80 5.57 13.76
C ASP A 13 -20.31 5.80 14.04
N ALA A 14 -20.01 6.56 15.10
CA ALA A 14 -18.78 6.63 15.92
C ALA A 14 -17.40 6.30 15.31
N ARG A 15 -17.19 6.42 13.99
CA ARG A 15 -15.88 6.31 13.33
C ARG A 15 -15.16 7.64 13.37
N SER A 16 -13.84 7.59 13.50
CA SER A 16 -13.04 8.81 13.44
C SER A 16 -13.13 9.43 12.03
N ALA A 17 -12.93 10.74 11.94
CA ALA A 17 -12.87 11.40 10.64
C ALA A 17 -11.73 10.84 9.76
N SER A 18 -10.63 10.38 10.38
CA SER A 18 -9.50 9.75 9.69
C SER A 18 -9.91 8.45 9.00
N GLU A 19 -10.56 7.54 9.73
CA GLU A 19 -11.04 6.25 9.21
C GLU A 19 -12.01 6.45 8.04
N ARG A 20 -12.97 7.38 8.17
CA ARG A 20 -13.89 7.68 7.06
C ARG A 20 -13.17 8.19 5.82
N LEU A 21 -12.10 8.97 5.99
CA LEU A 21 -11.28 9.45 4.87
C LEU A 21 -10.47 8.32 4.23
N GLU A 22 -9.99 7.36 5.02
CA GLU A 22 -9.34 6.14 4.54
C GLU A 22 -10.31 5.28 3.74
N ASP A 23 -11.47 4.95 4.32
CA ASP A 23 -12.52 4.18 3.66
C ASP A 23 -12.97 4.86 2.34
N LEU A 24 -13.13 6.19 2.36
CA LEU A 24 -13.49 6.97 1.17
C LEU A 24 -12.41 6.90 0.10
N LEU A 25 -11.13 7.02 0.46
CA LEU A 25 -10.01 6.96 -0.47
C LEU A 25 -9.89 5.56 -1.08
N THR A 26 -9.89 4.52 -0.25
CA THR A 26 -9.90 3.10 -0.65
C THR A 26 -11.03 2.83 -1.64
N SER A 27 -12.26 3.19 -1.26
CA SER A 27 -13.45 3.04 -2.09
C SER A 27 -13.39 3.78 -3.41
N SER A 28 -12.77 4.97 -3.44
CA SER A 28 -12.75 5.82 -4.63
C SER A 28 -11.63 5.44 -5.58
N VAL A 29 -10.46 5.04 -5.08
CA VAL A 29 -9.34 4.62 -5.92
C VAL A 29 -9.51 3.16 -6.32
N LEU A 30 -9.49 2.23 -5.35
CA LEU A 30 -9.55 0.79 -5.63
C LEU A 30 -10.90 0.37 -6.21
N GLY A 31 -12.00 0.99 -5.75
CA GLY A 31 -13.32 0.77 -6.32
C GLY A 31 -13.45 1.23 -7.77
N THR A 32 -12.70 2.26 -8.19
CA THR A 32 -12.66 2.71 -9.60
C THR A 32 -11.75 1.82 -10.44
N LEU A 33 -10.61 1.38 -9.90
CA LEU A 33 -9.72 0.41 -10.56
C LEU A 33 -10.45 -0.87 -10.97
N ARG A 34 -11.39 -1.35 -10.15
CA ARG A 34 -12.24 -2.50 -10.46
C ARG A 34 -12.93 -2.39 -11.83
N TYR A 35 -13.35 -1.20 -12.25
CA TYR A 35 -14.06 -0.99 -13.51
C TYR A 35 -13.15 -0.82 -14.74
N LEU A 36 -11.84 -0.62 -14.53
CA LEU A 36 -10.86 -0.57 -15.63
C LEU A 36 -10.45 -1.97 -16.12
N GLY A 37 -10.80 -3.02 -15.36
CA GLY A 37 -10.35 -4.38 -15.58
C GLY A 37 -8.90 -4.61 -15.12
N PRO A 38 -8.42 -5.87 -15.07
CA PRO A 38 -7.12 -6.19 -14.49
C PRO A 38 -5.95 -5.50 -15.19
N LYS A 39 -5.87 -5.59 -16.53
CA LYS A 39 -4.72 -5.14 -17.33
C LYS A 39 -4.48 -3.63 -17.31
N LEU A 40 -5.54 -2.83 -17.27
CA LEU A 40 -5.42 -1.35 -17.25
C LEU A 40 -5.59 -0.76 -15.86
N GLY A 41 -6.23 -1.49 -14.94
CA GLY A 41 -6.49 -1.04 -13.59
C GLY A 41 -5.46 -1.58 -12.61
N LEU A 42 -5.74 -2.78 -12.09
CA LEU A 42 -5.06 -3.31 -10.92
C LEU A 42 -3.63 -3.83 -11.20
N LEU A 43 -3.39 -4.53 -12.31
CA LEU A 43 -2.10 -5.19 -12.55
C LEU A 43 -0.93 -4.19 -12.64
N PRO A 44 -1.05 -3.05 -13.37
CA PRO A 44 0.00 -2.02 -13.37
C PRO A 44 0.32 -1.46 -11.97
N VAL A 45 -0.66 -1.50 -11.05
CA VAL A 45 -0.48 -1.08 -9.66
C VAL A 45 0.24 -2.18 -8.86
N LEU A 46 -0.15 -3.45 -9.04
CA LEU A 46 0.46 -4.59 -8.36
C LEU A 46 1.92 -4.83 -8.78
N GLU A 47 2.29 -4.50 -10.02
CA GLU A 47 3.69 -4.53 -10.50
C GLU A 47 4.63 -3.62 -9.68
N ARG A 48 4.08 -2.66 -8.94
CA ARG A 48 4.85 -1.72 -8.12
C ARG A 48 4.95 -2.13 -6.65
N VAL A 49 4.31 -3.23 -6.26
CA VAL A 49 4.34 -3.76 -4.91
C VAL A 49 5.77 -4.21 -4.57
N GLN A 50 6.21 -3.91 -3.36
CA GLN A 50 7.54 -4.28 -2.86
C GLN A 50 7.39 -5.26 -1.70
N ALA A 51 8.11 -6.38 -1.76
CA ALA A 51 8.23 -7.29 -0.63
C ALA A 51 9.01 -6.63 0.52
N PHE A 52 8.66 -7.00 1.75
CA PHE A 52 9.38 -6.60 2.95
C PHE A 52 9.93 -7.85 3.66
N PRO A 53 11.20 -7.88 4.09
CA PRO A 53 12.17 -6.77 4.11
C PRO A 53 12.92 -6.54 2.78
N HIS A 54 12.75 -7.41 1.79
CA HIS A 54 13.50 -7.37 0.53
C HIS A 54 12.81 -6.50 -0.54
N SER A 55 13.02 -5.19 -0.47
CA SER A 55 12.30 -4.21 -1.33
C SER A 55 12.57 -4.32 -2.84
N ARG A 56 13.43 -5.24 -3.28
CA ARG A 56 13.70 -5.49 -4.71
C ARG A 56 12.78 -6.55 -5.31
N ASP A 57 12.12 -7.35 -4.46
CA ASP A 57 11.24 -8.42 -4.91
C ASP A 57 9.80 -7.92 -4.97
N GLY A 58 9.04 -8.40 -5.95
CA GLY A 58 7.63 -8.11 -6.12
C GLY A 58 6.74 -9.18 -5.46
N LEU A 59 5.50 -9.31 -5.96
CA LEU A 59 4.65 -10.44 -5.62
C LEU A 59 5.25 -11.75 -6.18
N PRO A 60 5.16 -12.88 -5.47
CA PRO A 60 5.73 -14.16 -5.90
C PRO A 60 4.82 -14.89 -6.91
N ILE A 61 4.27 -14.16 -7.88
CA ILE A 61 3.44 -14.69 -8.97
C ILE A 61 3.75 -13.94 -10.26
N ASP A 62 3.49 -14.59 -11.39
CA ASP A 62 3.53 -13.96 -12.69
C ASP A 62 2.22 -13.20 -12.94
N LEU A 63 2.28 -11.86 -12.92
CA LEU A 63 1.11 -11.01 -13.13
C LEU A 63 0.59 -11.07 -14.57
N GLU A 64 1.41 -11.48 -15.54
CA GLU A 64 0.98 -11.62 -16.94
C GLU A 64 -0.02 -12.77 -17.12
N GLN A 65 0.08 -13.80 -16.27
CA GLN A 65 -0.82 -14.96 -16.28
C GLN A 65 -2.16 -14.69 -15.58
N VAL A 66 -2.32 -13.55 -14.90
CA VAL A 66 -3.57 -13.21 -14.21
C VAL A 66 -4.64 -12.81 -15.23
N THR A 67 -5.65 -13.65 -15.37
CA THR A 67 -6.76 -13.46 -16.31
C THR A 67 -8.01 -12.87 -15.65
N SER A 68 -8.19 -13.10 -14.34
CA SER A 68 -9.36 -12.65 -13.59
C SER A 68 -8.99 -12.13 -12.21
N VAL A 69 -9.83 -11.23 -11.68
CA VAL A 69 -9.68 -10.66 -10.35
C VAL A 69 -11.05 -10.57 -9.68
N GLU A 70 -11.21 -11.28 -8.57
CA GLU A 70 -12.36 -11.12 -7.68
C GLU A 70 -12.02 -10.07 -6.60
N TRP A 71 -12.96 -9.15 -6.35
CA TRP A 71 -12.78 -8.02 -5.41
C TRP A 71 -13.75 -8.15 -4.25
N HIS A 72 -13.20 -8.31 -3.04
CA HIS A 72 -14.00 -8.37 -1.81
C HIS A 72 -13.63 -7.19 -0.93
N PHE A 73 -14.45 -6.14 -0.97
CA PHE A 73 -14.29 -4.95 -0.12
C PHE A 73 -14.78 -5.22 1.30
N TRP A 74 -14.04 -4.73 2.29
CA TRP A 74 -14.28 -4.96 3.72
C TRP A 74 -14.61 -6.42 4.11
N PRO A 75 -13.80 -7.40 3.68
CA PRO A 75 -14.05 -8.80 3.98
C PRO A 75 -13.78 -9.07 5.46
N LYS A 76 -14.59 -9.95 6.03
CA LYS A 76 -14.54 -10.30 7.45
C LYS A 76 -13.82 -11.62 7.65
N ALA A 77 -12.80 -11.61 8.50
CA ALA A 77 -12.13 -12.81 9.00
C ALA A 77 -12.71 -13.18 10.36
N ARG A 78 -13.02 -14.46 10.56
CA ARG A 78 -13.43 -14.97 11.88
C ARG A 78 -12.23 -14.93 12.84
N ARG A 79 -12.44 -14.45 14.06
CA ARG A 79 -11.39 -14.49 15.11
C ARG A 79 -11.13 -15.93 15.56
N PRO A 80 -9.91 -16.26 16.04
CA PRO A 80 -9.56 -17.62 16.45
C PRO A 80 -10.47 -18.18 17.57
N ASN A 81 -10.93 -17.31 18.48
CA ASN A 81 -11.84 -17.67 19.56
C ASN A 81 -13.30 -17.87 19.11
N GLY A 82 -13.59 -17.77 17.81
CA GLY A 82 -14.93 -17.85 17.24
C GLY A 82 -15.86 -16.68 17.57
N ARG A 83 -15.39 -15.68 18.34
CA ARG A 83 -16.20 -14.56 18.80
C ARG A 83 -15.84 -13.28 18.04
N GLY A 84 -16.74 -12.88 17.13
CA GLY A 84 -16.61 -11.67 16.34
C GLY A 84 -15.67 -11.82 15.14
N TYR A 85 -15.42 -10.69 14.49
CA TYR A 85 -14.70 -10.62 13.23
C TYR A 85 -13.66 -9.51 13.25
N ASP A 86 -12.61 -9.72 12.48
CA ASP A 86 -11.70 -8.69 12.05
C ASP A 86 -12.01 -8.32 10.59
N GLU A 87 -11.82 -7.06 10.23
CA GLU A 87 -12.19 -6.53 8.92
C GLU A 87 -10.97 -5.87 8.28
N CYS A 88 -10.59 -6.33 7.09
CA CYS A 88 -9.54 -5.72 6.26
C CYS A 88 -10.18 -4.79 5.24
N ASP A 89 -9.45 -3.89 4.57
CA ASP A 89 -10.05 -2.99 3.58
C ASP A 89 -10.44 -3.70 2.27
N LEU A 90 -9.59 -4.61 1.79
CA LEU A 90 -9.80 -5.32 0.53
C LEU A 90 -9.10 -6.68 0.52
N LEU A 91 -9.78 -7.70 -0.03
CA LEU A 91 -9.20 -8.98 -0.43
C LEU A 91 -9.37 -9.14 -1.94
N LEU A 92 -8.28 -9.45 -2.61
CA LEU A 92 -8.21 -9.74 -4.03
C LEU A 92 -7.99 -11.24 -4.23
N VAL A 93 -8.76 -11.88 -5.12
CA VAL A 93 -8.47 -13.23 -5.60
C VAL A 93 -8.05 -13.14 -7.05
N LEU A 94 -6.77 -13.43 -7.31
CA LEU A 94 -6.13 -13.39 -8.61
C LEU A 94 -6.21 -14.79 -9.23
N GLY A 95 -6.99 -14.93 -10.30
CA GLY A 95 -7.13 -16.17 -11.04
C GLY A 95 -6.22 -16.19 -12.26
N ASP A 96 -5.51 -17.30 -12.47
CA ASP A 96 -4.70 -17.55 -13.67
C ASP A 96 -5.45 -18.37 -14.73
N GLU A 97 -4.86 -18.50 -15.92
CA GLU A 97 -5.43 -19.28 -17.03
C GLU A 97 -5.51 -20.79 -16.77
N THR A 98 -4.73 -21.31 -15.82
CA THR A 98 -4.72 -22.74 -15.43
C THR A 98 -5.81 -23.06 -14.38
N GLY A 99 -6.54 -22.04 -13.93
CA GLY A 99 -7.54 -22.15 -12.86
C GLY A 99 -6.96 -22.03 -11.45
N GLY A 100 -5.66 -21.74 -11.32
CA GLY A 100 -5.02 -21.42 -10.06
C GLY A 100 -5.56 -20.10 -9.48
N LYS A 101 -5.69 -20.06 -8.15
CA LYS A 101 -6.19 -18.89 -7.42
C LYS A 101 -5.20 -18.47 -6.35
N ASN A 102 -4.95 -17.17 -6.27
CA ASN A 102 -4.03 -16.55 -5.33
C ASN A 102 -4.73 -15.40 -4.59
N ALA A 103 -4.74 -15.42 -3.27
CA ALA A 103 -5.40 -14.42 -2.43
C ALA A 103 -4.41 -13.38 -1.89
N LEU A 104 -4.71 -12.10 -2.07
CA LEU A 104 -3.89 -10.98 -1.63
C LEU A 104 -4.75 -9.98 -0.84
N LEU A 105 -4.39 -9.73 0.40
CA LEU A 105 -5.02 -8.67 1.20
C LEU A 105 -4.41 -7.31 0.89
N VAL A 106 -5.20 -6.26 1.01
CA VAL A 106 -4.75 -4.87 0.98
C VAL A 106 -5.32 -4.16 2.20
N GLU A 107 -4.43 -3.66 3.06
CA GLU A 107 -4.77 -2.76 4.17
C GLU A 107 -4.28 -1.36 3.80
N ALA A 108 -5.21 -0.42 3.72
CA ALA A 108 -4.98 0.92 3.20
C ALA A 108 -5.00 1.96 4.34
N LYS A 109 -3.98 2.81 4.37
CA LYS A 109 -3.89 3.94 5.31
C LYS A 109 -3.65 5.23 4.57
N TYR A 110 -4.23 6.32 5.09
CA TYR A 110 -4.08 7.65 4.55
C TYR A 110 -3.49 8.61 5.58
N LEU A 111 -4.13 8.73 6.74
CA LEU A 111 -3.72 9.67 7.80
C LEU A 111 -3.36 8.95 9.10
N SER A 112 -3.87 7.74 9.32
CA SER A 112 -3.60 6.94 10.52
C SER A 112 -2.42 5.99 10.31
N GLY A 113 -1.74 5.65 11.41
CA GLY A 113 -0.86 4.47 11.46
C GLY A 113 -1.66 3.16 11.53
N LYS A 114 -0.98 2.03 11.80
CA LYS A 114 -1.64 0.75 12.07
C LYS A 114 -2.53 0.86 13.30
N SER A 115 -3.70 0.21 13.28
CA SER A 115 -4.56 0.13 14.46
C SER A 115 -3.94 -0.85 15.46
N GLY A 116 -3.63 -0.40 16.68
CA GLY A 116 -3.11 -1.28 17.75
C GLY A 116 -1.69 -0.97 18.26
N THR A 117 -1.01 0.05 17.76
CA THR A 117 0.26 0.52 18.32
C THR A 117 0.01 1.61 19.41
N GLY A 118 -0.57 1.21 20.54
CA GLY A 118 -0.54 1.96 21.80
C GLY A 118 -1.53 3.14 21.98
N ALA A 119 -2.57 2.91 22.78
CA ALA A 119 -3.13 3.90 23.72
C ALA A 119 -3.72 3.13 24.92
N VAL A 120 -3.08 3.30 26.08
CA VAL A 120 -3.50 3.01 27.46
C VAL A 120 -4.35 1.75 27.68
N GLU A 121 -3.76 0.75 28.34
CA GLU A 121 -4.47 -0.32 29.03
C GLU A 121 -5.38 0.29 30.11
N GLU A 122 -6.62 0.62 29.75
CA GLU A 122 -7.70 0.69 30.74
C GLU A 122 -8.22 -0.72 31.01
N ALA A 123 -8.26 -1.04 32.29
CA ALA A 123 -8.43 -2.36 32.86
C ALA A 123 -9.66 -3.13 32.32
N GLY A 124 -9.45 -4.42 32.04
CA GLY A 124 -10.48 -5.41 32.35
C GLY A 124 -11.28 -6.02 31.20
N ASN A 125 -10.86 -5.94 29.93
CA ASN A 125 -11.40 -6.85 28.91
C ASN A 125 -10.45 -7.08 27.73
N SER A 126 -9.73 -8.21 27.78
CA SER A 126 -8.80 -8.71 26.78
C SER A 126 -9.33 -8.58 25.34
N ARG A 127 -8.80 -7.63 24.56
CA ARG A 127 -9.05 -7.51 23.12
C ARG A 127 -7.72 -7.57 22.36
N ALA A 128 -7.27 -8.80 22.09
CA ALA A 128 -6.22 -9.17 21.13
C ALA A 128 -5.16 -8.09 20.85
N SER A 129 -4.22 -7.93 21.78
CA SER A 129 -3.03 -7.06 21.71
C SER A 129 -2.00 -7.58 20.70
N GLY A 130 -2.37 -7.69 19.43
CA GLY A 130 -1.54 -8.25 18.36
C GLY A 130 -1.51 -7.33 17.16
N ASP A 131 -0.35 -7.28 16.49
CA ASP A 131 -0.14 -6.48 15.29
C ASP A 131 -1.22 -6.74 14.23
N GLN A 132 -1.86 -5.67 13.74
CA GLN A 132 -3.01 -5.77 12.83
C GLN A 132 -2.69 -6.54 11.55
N LEU A 133 -1.56 -6.22 10.91
CA LEU A 133 -1.18 -6.86 9.63
C LEU A 133 -0.85 -8.33 9.86
N ALA A 134 -0.15 -8.65 10.95
CA ALA A 134 0.14 -10.03 11.32
C ALA A 134 -1.14 -10.84 11.53
N ARG A 135 -2.12 -10.31 12.27
CA ARG A 135 -3.42 -10.97 12.49
C ARG A 135 -4.14 -11.26 11.18
N TYR A 136 -4.12 -10.34 10.23
CA TYR A 136 -4.81 -10.49 8.95
C TYR A 136 -4.12 -11.51 8.06
N LEU A 137 -2.79 -11.49 8.00
CA LEU A 137 -2.04 -12.48 7.24
C LEU A 137 -2.19 -13.90 7.81
N LEU A 138 -2.17 -14.04 9.14
CA LEU A 138 -2.46 -15.32 9.79
C LEU A 138 -3.89 -15.77 9.48
N ALA A 139 -4.87 -14.87 9.53
CA ALA A 139 -6.25 -15.18 9.16
C ALA A 139 -6.40 -15.61 7.70
N LEU A 140 -5.61 -15.04 6.79
CA LEU A 140 -5.57 -15.45 5.39
C LEU A 140 -5.01 -16.87 5.23
N ARG A 141 -3.91 -17.18 5.93
CA ARG A 141 -3.27 -18.51 5.89
C ARG A 141 -4.11 -19.60 6.54
N ASP A 142 -4.86 -19.24 7.57
CA ASP A 142 -5.78 -20.14 8.27
C ASP A 142 -7.14 -20.31 7.56
N ASP A 143 -7.31 -19.75 6.35
CA ASP A 143 -8.56 -19.79 5.58
C ASP A 143 -9.78 -19.23 6.35
N ARG A 144 -9.58 -18.17 7.14
CA ARG A 144 -10.62 -17.61 8.04
C ARG A 144 -11.49 -16.53 7.42
N PHE A 145 -11.25 -16.15 6.16
CA PHE A 145 -12.09 -15.21 5.42
C PHE A 145 -13.21 -15.95 4.70
N SER A 146 -14.46 -15.68 5.07
CA SER A 146 -15.62 -16.42 4.55
C SER A 146 -15.81 -16.31 3.04
N CYS A 147 -15.31 -15.23 2.42
CA CYS A 147 -15.39 -15.03 0.96
C CYS A 147 -14.47 -15.96 0.16
N ILE A 148 -13.44 -16.55 0.78
CA ILE A 148 -12.49 -17.46 0.11
C ILE A 148 -12.38 -18.83 0.78
N ALA A 149 -13.06 -19.03 1.92
CA ALA A 149 -13.04 -20.27 2.67
C ALA A 149 -13.42 -21.47 1.77
N GLY A 150 -12.55 -22.47 1.70
CA GLY A 150 -12.76 -23.68 0.88
C GLY A 150 -12.62 -23.50 -0.63
N THR A 151 -12.21 -22.32 -1.12
CA THR A 151 -12.00 -22.08 -2.56
C THR A 151 -10.67 -22.64 -3.09
N GLY A 152 -9.75 -23.01 -2.19
CA GLY A 152 -8.39 -23.44 -2.54
C GLY A 152 -7.46 -22.30 -2.95
N ALA A 153 -7.86 -21.04 -2.78
CA ALA A 153 -7.02 -19.88 -3.08
C ALA A 153 -5.76 -19.87 -2.18
N ARG A 154 -4.58 -19.79 -2.79
CA ARG A 154 -3.29 -19.78 -2.07
C ARG A 154 -3.04 -18.40 -1.45
N PRO A 155 -2.68 -18.29 -0.17
CA PRO A 155 -2.41 -17.01 0.46
C PRO A 155 -1.09 -16.42 -0.04
N LEU A 156 -1.13 -15.34 -0.84
CA LEU A 156 0.08 -14.61 -1.24
C LEU A 156 0.63 -13.74 -0.13
N GLY A 157 -0.26 -13.01 0.55
CA GLY A 157 0.14 -12.09 1.59
C GLY A 157 -0.79 -10.91 1.79
N ILE A 158 -0.22 -9.86 2.35
CA ILE A 158 -0.87 -8.58 2.61
C ILE A 158 -0.02 -7.42 2.10
N VAL A 159 -0.64 -6.51 1.35
CA VAL A 159 -0.06 -5.24 0.94
C VAL A 159 -0.48 -4.16 1.93
N TYR A 160 0.48 -3.52 2.57
CA TYR A 160 0.26 -2.32 3.36
C TYR A 160 0.36 -1.09 2.47
N LEU A 161 -0.80 -0.58 2.02
CA LEU A 161 -0.92 0.56 1.12
C LEU A 161 -0.97 1.86 1.91
N THR A 162 0.06 2.72 1.81
CA THR A 162 0.13 3.92 2.67
C THR A 162 0.51 5.20 1.93
N ALA A 163 0.32 6.34 2.59
CA ALA A 163 0.70 7.66 2.08
C ALA A 163 2.20 7.97 2.23
N HIS A 164 3.02 7.04 2.72
CA HIS A 164 4.47 7.26 2.86
C HIS A 164 5.16 7.36 1.49
N VAL A 165 6.32 8.01 1.45
CA VAL A 165 7.17 8.09 0.24
C VAL A 165 8.04 6.84 0.08
N ALA A 166 8.31 6.15 1.18
CA ALA A 166 9.07 4.90 1.25
C ALA A 166 8.37 3.95 2.24
N PRO A 167 8.67 2.63 2.23
CA PRO A 167 8.08 1.69 3.17
C PRO A 167 8.24 2.18 4.62
N PRO A 168 7.17 2.22 5.43
CA PRO A 168 7.25 2.58 6.85
C PRO A 168 7.91 1.44 7.62
N LYS A 169 9.26 1.44 7.63
CA LYS A 169 10.07 0.30 8.11
C LYS A 169 9.74 -0.14 9.52
N THR A 170 9.58 0.79 10.47
CA THR A 170 9.25 0.45 11.86
C THR A 170 7.94 -0.33 11.94
N ALA A 171 6.89 0.20 11.30
CA ALA A 171 5.58 -0.43 11.20
C ALA A 171 5.67 -1.83 10.57
N LEU A 172 6.35 -1.98 9.43
CA LEU A 172 6.48 -3.29 8.77
C LEU A 172 7.34 -4.27 9.59
N GLN A 173 8.38 -3.78 10.28
CA GLN A 173 9.25 -4.60 11.11
C GLN A 173 8.54 -5.15 12.35
N GLU A 174 7.68 -4.37 12.99
CA GLU A 174 6.82 -4.85 14.08
C GLU A 174 5.93 -6.01 13.60
N SER A 175 5.30 -5.84 12.44
CA SER A 175 4.45 -6.87 11.82
C SER A 175 5.24 -8.12 11.46
N LEU A 176 6.42 -7.96 10.87
CA LEU A 176 7.32 -9.07 10.56
C LEU A 176 7.77 -9.80 11.82
N SER A 177 8.13 -9.06 12.87
CA SER A 177 8.57 -9.65 14.14
C SER A 177 7.45 -10.47 14.79
N GLU A 178 6.21 -9.99 14.72
CA GLU A 178 5.04 -10.74 15.18
C GLU A 178 4.82 -12.01 14.33
N LEU A 179 4.85 -11.89 13.00
CA LEU A 179 4.73 -13.05 12.09
C LEU A 179 5.80 -14.12 12.33
N GLN A 180 7.04 -13.71 12.59
CA GLN A 180 8.15 -14.62 12.88
C GLN A 180 7.93 -15.43 14.16
N ARG A 181 7.27 -14.87 15.18
CA ARG A 181 6.87 -15.62 16.39
C ARG A 181 5.88 -16.76 16.07
N HIS A 182 5.16 -16.64 14.96
CA HIS A 182 4.25 -17.65 14.43
C HIS A 182 4.86 -18.50 13.30
N GLY A 183 6.18 -18.42 13.07
CA GLY A 183 6.87 -19.18 12.02
C GLY A 183 6.59 -18.69 10.60
N VAL A 184 6.09 -17.46 10.43
CA VAL A 184 5.83 -16.84 9.14
C VAL A 184 6.90 -15.79 8.83
N GLY A 185 7.62 -15.97 7.73
CA GLY A 185 8.74 -15.08 7.33
C GLY A 185 8.49 -14.26 6.06
N ASP A 186 7.35 -14.47 5.39
CA ASP A 186 7.04 -13.96 4.06
C ASP A 186 5.58 -13.49 3.95
N GLY A 187 5.21 -12.94 2.80
CA GLY A 187 3.85 -12.46 2.52
C GLY A 187 3.51 -11.09 3.10
N LEU A 188 4.52 -10.31 3.50
CA LEU A 188 4.35 -8.91 3.87
C LEU A 188 4.89 -8.01 2.75
N PHE A 189 4.02 -7.14 2.24
CA PHE A 189 4.33 -6.26 1.13
C PHE A 189 3.97 -4.81 1.44
N TRP A 190 4.55 -3.87 0.70
CA TRP A 190 4.24 -2.45 0.78
C TRP A 190 3.98 -1.85 -0.60
N LEU A 191 3.08 -0.87 -0.63
CA LEU A 191 2.80 -0.03 -1.78
C LEU A 191 2.51 1.40 -1.31
N GLY A 192 2.99 2.40 -2.04
CA GLY A 192 2.60 3.78 -1.79
C GLY A 192 1.36 4.18 -2.60
N TRP A 193 0.50 5.06 -2.09
CA TRP A 193 -0.53 5.70 -2.92
C TRP A 193 0.05 6.44 -4.14
N ARG A 194 1.29 6.93 -4.02
CA ARG A 194 2.05 7.53 -5.12
C ARG A 194 2.42 6.53 -6.21
N ASP A 195 2.54 5.24 -5.88
CA ASP A 195 2.76 4.21 -6.88
C ASP A 195 1.52 3.97 -7.73
N VAL A 196 0.32 4.14 -7.15
CA VAL A 196 -0.94 4.13 -7.94
C VAL A 196 -0.93 5.27 -8.97
N ASP A 197 -0.59 6.49 -8.57
CA ASP A 197 -0.45 7.62 -9.49
C ASP A 197 0.57 7.31 -10.61
N ARG A 198 1.73 6.76 -10.24
CA ARG A 198 2.80 6.43 -11.19
C ARG A 198 2.41 5.33 -12.17
N ALA A 199 1.67 4.32 -11.71
CA ALA A 199 1.17 3.21 -12.52
C ALA A 199 0.14 3.67 -13.55
N LEU A 200 -0.78 4.55 -13.15
CA LEU A 200 -1.89 4.97 -14.01
C LEU A 200 -1.53 6.16 -14.91
N HIS A 201 -0.51 6.96 -14.56
CA HIS A 201 -0.19 8.17 -15.33
C HIS A 201 0.13 7.92 -16.82
N PRO A 202 0.88 6.87 -17.20
CA PRO A 202 1.10 6.54 -18.62
C PRO A 202 -0.19 6.22 -19.37
N LEU A 203 -1.20 5.70 -18.67
CA LEU A 203 -2.49 5.26 -19.23
C LEU A 203 -3.51 6.39 -19.39
N ARG A 204 -3.14 7.65 -19.08
CA ARG A 204 -4.07 8.80 -19.19
C ARG A 204 -4.58 9.07 -20.61
N SER A 205 -3.87 8.58 -21.63
CA SER A 205 -4.22 8.73 -23.05
C SER A 205 -5.06 7.57 -23.59
N GLU A 206 -5.53 6.66 -22.73
CA GLU A 206 -6.47 5.60 -23.11
C GLU A 206 -7.76 6.18 -23.72
N ALA A 207 -8.44 5.37 -24.54
CA ALA A 207 -9.70 5.78 -25.14
C ALA A 207 -10.80 5.94 -24.06
N PRO A 208 -11.71 6.92 -24.19
CA PRO A 208 -12.92 6.98 -23.39
C PRO A 208 -13.74 5.67 -23.49
N PRO A 209 -14.42 5.25 -22.41
CA PRO A 209 -14.56 5.95 -21.12
C PRO A 209 -13.41 5.69 -20.14
N ARG A 210 -12.43 4.85 -20.47
CA ARG A 210 -11.37 4.39 -19.54
C ARG A 210 -10.49 5.54 -19.06
N SER A 211 -10.15 6.47 -19.96
CA SER A 211 -9.40 7.67 -19.58
C SER A 211 -10.12 8.55 -18.57
N TYR A 212 -11.45 8.61 -18.55
CA TYR A 212 -12.17 9.40 -17.54
C TYR A 212 -11.94 8.84 -16.14
N ALA A 213 -12.11 7.54 -15.96
CA ALA A 213 -11.85 6.87 -14.69
C ALA A 213 -10.39 7.02 -14.23
N ILE A 214 -9.43 6.91 -15.16
CA ILE A 214 -8.00 7.12 -14.87
C ILE A 214 -7.75 8.57 -14.44
N MET A 215 -8.28 9.54 -15.18
CA MET A 215 -8.11 10.96 -14.87
C MET A 215 -8.74 11.34 -13.53
N ASP A 216 -9.92 10.80 -13.20
CA ASP A 216 -10.57 11.02 -11.91
C ASP A 216 -9.72 10.50 -10.75
N ILE A 217 -9.13 9.30 -10.89
CA ILE A 217 -8.21 8.76 -9.87
C ILE A 217 -6.99 9.68 -9.73
N LEU A 218 -6.35 10.07 -10.84
CA LEU A 218 -5.16 10.94 -10.83
C LEU A 218 -5.46 12.31 -10.19
N SER A 219 -6.59 12.93 -10.54
CA SER A 219 -7.02 14.20 -9.96
C SER A 219 -7.35 14.08 -8.47
N LEU A 220 -7.95 12.96 -8.04
CA LEU A 220 -8.19 12.69 -6.63
C LEU A 220 -6.88 12.54 -5.84
N LEU A 221 -5.94 11.75 -6.35
CA LEU A 221 -4.62 11.55 -5.72
C LEU A 221 -3.84 12.88 -5.65
N GLU A 222 -3.89 13.70 -6.69
CA GLU A 222 -3.29 15.04 -6.70
C GLU A 222 -3.91 15.93 -5.62
N ARG A 223 -5.24 16.00 -5.55
CA ARG A 223 -5.96 16.78 -4.52
C ARG A 223 -5.63 16.32 -3.08
N LYS A 224 -5.27 15.05 -2.90
CA LYS A 224 -4.89 14.45 -1.62
C LYS A 224 -3.39 14.56 -1.30
N ASN A 225 -2.60 15.22 -2.16
CA ASN A 225 -1.13 15.31 -2.09
C ASN A 225 -0.41 13.95 -2.21
N LEU A 226 -1.03 13.01 -2.93
CA LEU A 226 -0.56 11.64 -3.17
C LEU A 226 -0.03 11.45 -4.60
N ARG A 227 0.33 12.53 -5.28
CA ARG A 227 0.96 12.50 -6.61
C ARG A 227 2.44 12.06 -6.50
N ALA A 228 2.91 11.26 -7.44
CA ALA A 228 4.32 10.92 -7.53
C ALA A 228 5.15 12.12 -8.00
N PHE A 229 6.38 12.24 -7.50
CA PHE A 229 7.36 13.15 -8.09
C PHE A 229 7.72 12.68 -9.51
N ARG A 230 7.64 13.58 -10.49
CA ARG A 230 7.89 13.29 -11.91
C ARG A 230 9.09 14.03 -12.49
N GLY A 231 10.04 14.40 -11.63
CA GLY A 231 11.21 15.18 -12.01
C GLY A 231 10.99 16.69 -11.90
N VAL A 232 12.09 17.43 -12.02
CA VAL A 232 12.08 18.87 -12.23
C VAL A 232 12.04 19.09 -13.74
N ARG A 233 11.12 19.91 -14.25
CA ARG A 233 11.21 20.34 -15.66
C ARG A 233 12.47 21.17 -15.80
N ALA A 234 13.35 20.79 -16.73
CA ALA A 234 14.46 21.65 -17.10
C ALA A 234 13.90 23.01 -17.50
N PHE A 235 14.34 24.06 -16.81
CA PHE A 235 13.97 25.42 -17.16
C PHE A 235 14.74 25.79 -18.42
N GLU A 236 14.08 25.77 -19.58
CA GLU A 236 14.67 26.17 -20.87
C GLU A 236 14.78 27.70 -21.03
N GLY A 237 14.38 28.47 -20.01
CA GLY A 237 14.61 29.91 -20.00
C GLY A 237 16.09 30.20 -19.78
N ARG A 238 16.65 31.12 -20.58
CA ARG A 238 17.90 31.79 -20.21
C ARG A 238 17.68 32.41 -18.83
N LEU A 239 18.49 32.00 -17.84
CA LEU A 239 18.60 32.73 -16.59
C LEU A 239 18.82 34.21 -16.95
N PRO A 240 18.03 35.16 -16.41
CA PRO A 240 18.32 36.57 -16.53
C PRO A 240 19.78 36.77 -16.12
N GLY A 241 20.57 37.33 -17.04
CA GLY A 241 22.02 37.35 -16.93
C GLY A 241 22.50 38.05 -15.66
N SER A 242 22.97 37.26 -14.69
CA SER A 242 24.12 37.55 -13.83
C SER A 242 24.35 36.41 -12.83
N PHE A 243 24.38 35.16 -13.28
CA PHE A 243 25.17 34.17 -12.54
C PHE A 243 26.63 34.37 -12.96
N ARG A 244 27.35 35.25 -12.26
CA ARG A 244 28.81 35.19 -12.25
C ARG A 244 29.17 33.82 -11.67
N GLU A 245 29.91 33.02 -12.42
CA GLU A 245 30.53 31.81 -11.89
C GLU A 245 31.21 32.13 -10.55
N PRO A 246 30.98 31.37 -9.47
CA PRO A 246 31.85 31.42 -8.32
C PRO A 246 33.11 30.63 -8.65
N GLU A 247 33.94 31.12 -9.57
CA GLU A 247 35.21 30.48 -9.93
C GLU A 247 36.24 30.47 -8.78
N GLN A 248 35.96 31.05 -7.61
CA GLN A 248 36.96 31.16 -6.53
C GLN A 248 36.43 30.96 -5.10
N ARG A 249 35.56 29.97 -4.84
CA ARG A 249 35.22 29.64 -3.43
C ARG A 249 35.40 28.19 -2.99
N TRP A 250 35.72 27.26 -3.89
CA TRP A 250 35.93 25.84 -3.53
C TRP A 250 37.38 25.36 -3.62
N ALA A 251 38.34 26.25 -3.93
CA ALA A 251 39.76 25.90 -4.06
C ALA A 251 40.56 25.91 -2.75
N THR A 252 39.94 26.17 -1.60
CA THR A 252 40.60 26.04 -0.29
C THR A 252 40.02 24.84 0.45
N ARG A 253 40.55 23.64 0.14
CA ARG A 253 40.54 22.55 1.12
C ARG A 253 41.18 23.09 2.41
N PRO A 254 40.54 22.93 3.58
CA PRO A 254 41.26 23.11 4.83
C PRO A 254 42.45 22.14 4.80
N ARG A 255 43.68 22.65 4.83
CA ARG A 255 44.84 21.79 5.08
C ARG A 255 44.66 21.28 6.51
N LEU A 256 44.41 19.97 6.64
CA LEU A 256 44.46 19.30 7.93
C LEU A 256 45.83 19.62 8.59
N PRO A 257 45.87 19.95 9.89
CA PRO A 257 47.13 20.18 10.60
C PRO A 257 48.06 18.97 10.47
N ALA A 258 49.36 19.23 10.29
CA ALA A 258 50.39 18.20 10.10
C ALA A 258 50.52 17.22 11.29
N SER A 259 49.90 17.51 12.44
CA SER A 259 49.88 16.65 13.62
C SER A 259 49.04 15.37 13.49
N TRP A 260 48.36 15.15 12.36
CA TRP A 260 47.49 13.99 12.11
C TRP A 260 48.07 13.01 11.08
N ARG A 261 49.37 13.09 10.78
CA ARG A 261 50.08 12.13 9.91
C ARG A 261 51.34 11.59 10.57
N THR A 262 51.17 10.73 11.58
CA THR A 262 52.12 9.65 11.93
C THR A 262 51.45 8.75 12.97
N GLY A 263 51.51 7.45 12.76
CA GLY A 263 51.11 6.43 13.73
C GLY A 263 50.67 5.17 13.01
N GLU A 264 51.63 4.26 12.84
CA GLU A 264 51.46 2.83 12.52
C GLU A 264 50.41 2.15 13.41
#